data_AF-A0A328AI06-F1
#
_entry.id   AF-A0A328AI06-F1
#
_cell.length_a   1.000
_cell.length_b   1.000
_cell.length_c   1.000
_cell.angle_alpha   90.00
_cell.angle_beta   90.00
_cell.angle_gamma   90.00
#
_symmetry.space_group_name_H-M   'P 1'
#
loop_
_entity.id
_entity.type
_entity.pdbx_description
1 polymer ?
#
loop_
_entity_poly.entity_id
_entity_poly.type
_entity_poly.pdbx_seq_one_letter_code
_entity_poly.pdbx_strand_id
1 'polypeptide(L)'
;MQVRGKAGEIRPKATGQFAGSAVYSYVWPTSLDSAAVGFEAGQGILALAVTFHPDFDDAAGGGVNRHVWHPHWVVLTPDEACGPKALKVRDIPPGAKPKVPPTWPGVPLLIDSPTYPTALRTDTVTVRVPAETIGAVQGVKFDGVTSALKVNANLHAPLLCISDVFDVASGDLSLPGVVR
;
A
#
# COMPACT_ATOMS: atom_id res chain seq x y z
N MET A 1 10.11 -9.75 -3.71
CA MET A 1 10.76 -9.63 -2.38
C MET A 1 10.91 -11.01 -1.78
N GLN A 2 12.02 -11.29 -1.12
CA GLN A 2 12.19 -12.48 -0.28
C GLN A 2 12.06 -12.07 1.19
N VAL A 3 11.50 -12.95 2.02
CA VAL A 3 11.31 -12.77 3.46
C VAL A 3 11.94 -13.94 4.20
N ARG A 4 12.28 -13.77 5.49
CA ARG A 4 12.94 -14.86 6.25
C ARG A 4 12.03 -16.06 6.55
N GLY A 5 10.73 -15.83 6.65
CA GLY A 5 9.73 -16.85 6.97
C GLY A 5 8.89 -17.26 5.75
N LYS A 6 7.71 -17.82 5.99
CA LYS A 6 6.77 -18.14 4.93
C LYS A 6 5.92 -16.92 4.56
N ALA A 7 6.04 -16.46 3.32
CA ALA A 7 5.26 -15.34 2.79
C ALA A 7 3.75 -15.61 2.91
N GLY A 8 3.04 -14.67 3.54
CA GLY A 8 1.58 -14.67 3.66
C GLY A 8 0.97 -15.64 4.66
N GLU A 9 1.82 -16.30 5.46
CA GLU A 9 1.39 -17.19 6.54
C GLU A 9 0.75 -16.41 7.69
N ILE A 10 1.38 -15.33 8.11
CA ILE A 10 0.87 -14.45 9.17
C ILE A 10 -0.15 -13.47 8.56
N ARG A 11 -1.36 -13.46 9.11
CA ARG A 11 -2.47 -12.59 8.67
C ARG A 11 -3.12 -11.92 9.87
N PRO A 12 -3.64 -10.68 9.72
CA PRO A 12 -4.39 -10.05 10.79
C PRO A 12 -5.68 -10.83 11.07
N LYS A 13 -6.08 -10.87 12.34
CA LYS A 13 -7.33 -11.51 12.75
C LYS A 13 -8.51 -10.66 12.31
N ALA A 14 -9.53 -11.30 11.72
CA ALA A 14 -10.79 -10.65 11.43
C ALA A 14 -11.47 -10.19 12.74
N THR A 15 -11.91 -8.94 12.73
CA THR A 15 -12.62 -8.29 13.83
C THR A 15 -14.11 -8.17 13.54
N GLY A 16 -14.51 -8.26 12.26
CA GLY A 16 -15.87 -7.98 11.80
C GLY A 16 -16.20 -6.49 11.78
N GLN A 17 -15.20 -5.61 11.98
CA GLN A 17 -15.37 -4.16 12.03
C GLN A 17 -14.31 -3.49 11.18
N PHE A 18 -14.71 -2.53 10.36
CA PHE A 18 -13.76 -1.73 9.57
C PHE A 18 -12.81 -0.95 10.49
N ALA A 19 -13.39 -0.19 11.42
CA ALA A 19 -12.66 0.62 12.37
C ALA A 19 -11.84 -0.23 13.35
N GLY A 20 -10.56 0.09 13.51
CA GLY A 20 -9.64 -0.62 14.41
C GLY A 20 -9.05 -1.91 13.81
N SER A 21 -9.49 -2.33 12.62
CA SER A 21 -8.92 -3.48 11.94
C SER A 21 -7.47 -3.25 11.51
N ALA A 22 -6.76 -4.36 11.32
CA ALA A 22 -5.36 -4.35 10.91
C ALA A 22 -5.21 -4.77 9.44
N VAL A 23 -4.24 -4.15 8.78
CA VAL A 23 -3.78 -4.51 7.44
C VAL A 23 -2.34 -4.94 7.56
N TYR A 24 -1.99 -6.15 7.12
CA TYR A 24 -0.59 -6.56 7.00
C TYR A 24 -0.13 -6.39 5.56
N SER A 25 1.13 -5.99 5.38
CA SER A 25 1.61 -5.64 4.05
C SER A 25 3.08 -5.98 3.81
N TYR A 26 3.33 -6.26 2.53
CA TYR A 26 4.63 -6.35 1.88
C TYR A 26 4.75 -5.14 0.95
N VAL A 27 5.66 -4.22 1.24
CA VAL A 27 5.68 -2.89 0.61
C VAL A 27 6.99 -2.68 -0.13
N TRP A 28 6.88 -2.10 -1.32
CA TRP A 28 8.00 -1.56 -2.10
C TRP A 28 7.80 -0.06 -2.27
N PRO A 29 8.34 0.77 -1.37
CA PRO A 29 8.45 2.21 -1.60
C PRO A 29 9.34 2.45 -2.81
N THR A 30 8.95 3.38 -3.67
CA THR A 30 9.66 3.64 -4.93
C THR A 30 10.01 5.11 -5.09
N SER A 31 10.89 5.41 -6.05
CA SER A 31 11.16 6.77 -6.51
C SER A 31 10.24 7.22 -7.65
N LEU A 32 9.19 6.46 -7.97
CA LEU A 32 8.21 6.87 -8.99
C LEU A 32 7.36 8.04 -8.49
N ASP A 33 7.00 8.93 -9.41
CA ASP A 33 5.99 9.93 -9.15
C ASP A 33 4.59 9.29 -9.10
N SER A 34 3.71 9.79 -8.23
CA SER A 34 2.34 9.27 -8.08
C SER A 34 1.52 9.32 -9.36
N ALA A 35 1.81 10.25 -10.28
CA ALA A 35 1.15 10.31 -11.58
C ALA A 35 1.43 9.10 -12.46
N ALA A 36 2.50 8.35 -12.21
CA ALA A 36 2.84 7.14 -12.96
C ALA A 36 1.67 6.17 -12.99
N VAL A 37 0.90 6.07 -11.91
CA VAL A 37 -0.22 5.11 -11.78
C VAL A 37 -1.59 5.79 -11.80
N GLY A 38 -1.67 7.02 -12.35
CA GLY A 38 -2.94 7.69 -12.59
C GLY A 38 -3.42 8.63 -11.50
N PHE A 39 -2.68 8.82 -10.40
CA PHE A 39 -2.95 9.93 -9.47
C PHE A 39 -2.50 11.28 -10.05
N GLU A 40 -2.69 12.35 -9.28
CA GLU A 40 -1.98 13.62 -9.51
C GLU A 40 -0.47 13.47 -9.26
N ALA A 41 0.34 14.37 -9.81
CA ALA A 41 1.78 14.35 -9.60
C ALA A 41 2.16 14.83 -8.19
N GLY A 42 3.32 14.38 -7.70
CA GLY A 42 3.93 14.86 -6.46
C GLY A 42 3.10 14.67 -5.18
N GLN A 43 2.25 13.63 -5.12
CA GLN A 43 1.34 13.44 -3.98
C GLN A 43 2.00 12.81 -2.75
N GLY A 44 3.21 12.27 -2.88
CA GLY A 44 3.94 11.61 -1.80
C GLY A 44 4.82 10.48 -2.32
N ILE A 45 5.20 9.57 -1.43
CA ILE A 45 5.97 8.37 -1.79
C ILE A 45 5.01 7.37 -2.42
N LEU A 46 5.20 7.06 -3.70
CA LEU A 46 4.44 5.99 -4.36
C LEU A 46 5.03 4.63 -3.96
N ALA A 47 4.19 3.77 -3.39
CA ALA A 47 4.58 2.44 -2.98
C ALA A 47 3.64 1.37 -3.56
N LEU A 48 4.21 0.26 -4.01
CA LEU A 48 3.45 -0.96 -4.28
C LEU A 48 3.30 -1.72 -2.96
N ALA A 49 2.08 -2.08 -2.58
CA ALA A 49 1.82 -2.82 -1.35
C ALA A 49 1.00 -4.07 -1.66
N VAL A 50 1.50 -5.26 -1.32
CA VAL A 50 0.70 -6.48 -1.28
C VAL A 50 0.15 -6.64 0.13
N THR A 51 -1.16 -6.52 0.25
CA THR A 51 -1.86 -6.42 1.54
C THR A 51 -2.71 -7.67 1.80
N PHE A 52 -2.97 -7.90 3.08
CA PHE A 52 -4.09 -8.72 3.53
C PHE A 52 -4.81 -7.95 4.62
N HIS A 53 -6.11 -7.78 4.43
CA HIS A 53 -7.02 -7.15 5.38
C HIS A 53 -8.35 -7.90 5.29
N PRO A 54 -8.95 -8.31 6.41
CA PRO A 54 -10.22 -9.05 6.39
C PRO A 54 -11.44 -8.14 6.43
N ASP A 55 -11.32 -6.95 7.01
CA ASP A 55 -12.46 -6.10 7.36
C ASP A 55 -12.50 -4.74 6.60
N PHE A 56 -11.74 -4.62 5.49
CA PHE A 56 -11.71 -3.41 4.66
C PHE A 56 -12.14 -3.74 3.23
N ASP A 57 -13.30 -3.24 2.80
CA ASP A 57 -13.74 -3.31 1.41
C ASP A 57 -12.97 -2.31 0.54
N ASP A 58 -12.24 -2.85 -0.43
CA ASP A 58 -11.33 -2.07 -1.27
C ASP A 58 -11.28 -2.56 -2.73
N ALA A 59 -12.24 -3.37 -3.17
CA ALA A 59 -12.28 -3.77 -4.57
C ALA A 59 -12.69 -2.57 -5.45
N ALA A 60 -12.10 -2.50 -6.64
CA ALA A 60 -12.31 -1.42 -7.60
C ALA A 60 -13.81 -1.10 -7.80
N GLY A 61 -14.14 0.20 -7.85
CA GLY A 61 -15.52 0.66 -8.03
C GLY A 61 -16.44 0.46 -6.81
N GLY A 62 -15.87 0.28 -5.60
CA GLY A 62 -16.64 0.07 -4.37
C GLY A 62 -17.14 -1.35 -4.18
N GLY A 63 -16.43 -2.31 -4.77
CA GLY A 63 -16.72 -3.73 -4.59
C GLY A 63 -16.29 -4.24 -3.21
N VAL A 64 -16.68 -5.47 -2.92
CA VAL A 64 -16.34 -6.16 -1.67
C VAL A 64 -14.91 -6.67 -1.65
N ASN A 65 -14.34 -6.73 -0.46
CA ASN A 65 -13.00 -7.23 -0.21
C ASN A 65 -12.79 -8.66 -0.74
N ARG A 66 -11.56 -8.93 -1.20
CA ARG A 66 -11.09 -10.27 -1.53
C ARG A 66 -10.25 -10.78 -0.36
N HIS A 67 -10.69 -11.86 0.31
CA HIS A 67 -9.95 -12.50 1.41
C HIS A 67 -8.70 -13.28 0.96
N VAL A 68 -7.85 -12.63 0.17
CA VAL A 68 -6.60 -13.12 -0.41
C VAL A 68 -5.56 -12.01 -0.32
N TRP A 69 -4.28 -12.36 -0.39
CA TRP A 69 -3.23 -11.36 -0.55
C TRP A 69 -3.34 -10.72 -1.93
N HIS A 70 -3.39 -9.39 -1.99
CA HIS A 70 -3.57 -8.67 -3.25
C HIS A 70 -2.83 -7.32 -3.27
N PRO A 71 -2.50 -6.78 -4.46
CA PRO A 71 -1.66 -5.60 -4.57
C PRO A 71 -2.47 -4.30 -4.66
N HIS A 72 -1.87 -3.23 -4.18
CA HIS A 72 -2.32 -1.84 -4.31
C HIS A 72 -1.13 -0.95 -4.67
N TRP A 73 -1.39 0.08 -5.47
CA TRP A 73 -0.58 1.28 -5.39
C TRP A 73 -1.14 2.17 -4.28
N VAL A 74 -0.27 2.68 -3.42
CA VAL A 74 -0.65 3.60 -2.34
C VAL A 74 0.28 4.81 -2.35
N VAL A 75 -0.27 5.97 -1.99
CA VAL A 75 0.52 7.18 -1.77
C VAL A 75 0.76 7.35 -0.28
N LEU A 76 2.02 7.31 0.15
CA LEU A 76 2.42 7.51 1.55
C LEU A 76 2.86 8.96 1.80
N THR A 77 2.41 9.51 2.93
CA THR A 77 2.80 10.86 3.40
C THR A 77 3.05 10.85 4.90
N PRO A 78 3.94 11.72 5.41
CA PRO A 78 4.14 11.88 6.85
C PRO A 78 2.89 12.47 7.51
N ASP A 79 2.58 11.98 8.71
CA ASP A 79 1.52 12.55 9.54
C ASP A 79 1.82 12.26 11.02
N GLU A 80 2.01 13.32 11.81
CA GLU A 80 2.34 13.20 13.23
C GLU A 80 1.18 12.66 14.08
N ALA A 81 -0.06 12.72 13.58
CA ALA A 81 -1.20 12.07 14.25
C ALA A 81 -1.09 10.54 14.23
N CYS A 82 -0.30 9.96 13.32
CA CYS A 82 0.05 8.54 13.33
C CYS A 82 1.27 8.23 14.23
N GLY A 83 1.91 9.24 14.80
CA GLY A 83 3.10 9.14 15.63
C GLY A 83 4.29 9.94 15.07
N PRO A 84 5.34 10.19 15.88
CA PRO A 84 6.51 10.95 15.44
C PRO A 84 7.17 10.31 14.22
N LYS A 85 7.31 11.08 13.12
CA LYS A 85 7.87 10.63 11.84
C LYS A 85 7.11 9.46 11.19
N ALA A 86 5.90 9.15 11.64
CA ALA A 86 5.09 8.09 11.08
C ALA A 86 4.55 8.49 9.70
N LEU A 87 4.29 7.47 8.88
CA LEU A 87 3.66 7.61 7.58
C LEU A 87 2.21 7.10 7.65
N LYS A 88 1.37 7.64 6.79
CA LYS A 88 0.01 7.18 6.52
C LYS A 88 -0.18 6.95 5.03
N VAL A 89 -1.24 6.23 4.67
CA VAL A 89 -1.82 6.36 3.34
C VAL A 89 -2.53 7.71 3.26
N ARG A 90 -2.25 8.48 2.20
CA ARG A 90 -2.77 9.84 2.04
C ARG A 90 -4.29 9.84 1.94
N ASP A 91 -4.94 10.54 2.87
CA ASP A 91 -6.40 10.73 2.86
C ASP A 91 -6.86 11.60 1.68
N ILE A 92 -8.09 11.37 1.22
CA ILE A 92 -8.84 12.27 0.36
C ILE A 92 -9.81 13.06 1.26
N PRO A 93 -9.62 14.39 1.41
CA PRO A 93 -10.50 15.19 2.25
C PRO A 93 -11.97 15.15 1.77
N PRO A 94 -12.95 15.28 2.69
CA PRO A 94 -14.36 15.35 2.32
C PRO A 94 -14.61 16.43 1.26
N GLY A 95 -15.30 16.06 0.18
CA GLY A 95 -15.62 16.96 -0.94
C GLY A 95 -14.51 17.16 -1.97
N ALA A 96 -13.28 16.69 -1.71
CA ALA A 96 -12.21 16.71 -2.69
C ALA A 96 -12.50 15.73 -3.85
N LYS A 97 -12.05 16.09 -5.06
CA LYS A 97 -12.19 15.27 -6.27
C LYS A 97 -10.84 15.14 -6.97
N PRO A 98 -9.83 14.53 -6.31
CA PRO A 98 -8.52 14.38 -6.92
C PRO A 98 -8.59 13.45 -8.14
N LYS A 99 -7.60 13.56 -9.03
CA LYS A 99 -7.39 12.54 -10.05
C LYS A 99 -7.01 11.22 -9.38
N VAL A 100 -7.73 10.14 -9.72
CA VAL A 100 -7.51 8.78 -9.22
C VAL A 100 -7.50 7.78 -10.38
N PRO A 101 -6.83 6.61 -10.23
CA PRO A 101 -6.86 5.57 -11.25
C PRO A 101 -8.27 4.99 -11.45
N PRO A 102 -8.56 4.40 -12.63
CA PRO A 102 -9.85 3.75 -12.90
C PRO A 102 -10.21 2.62 -11.93
N THR A 103 -9.20 2.01 -11.31
CA THR A 103 -9.34 0.91 -10.35
C THR A 103 -9.42 1.37 -8.89
N TRP A 104 -9.59 2.68 -8.65
CA TRP A 104 -9.85 3.22 -7.32
C TRP A 104 -11.14 2.63 -6.70
N PRO A 105 -11.12 2.23 -5.42
CA PRO A 105 -12.27 1.58 -4.80
C PRO A 105 -13.33 2.51 -4.22
N GLY A 106 -13.22 3.83 -4.42
CA GLY A 106 -14.22 4.76 -3.89
C GLY A 106 -14.07 5.11 -2.42
N VAL A 107 -12.93 4.76 -1.81
CA VAL A 107 -12.62 5.01 -0.39
C VAL A 107 -11.82 6.31 -0.25
N PRO A 108 -11.88 7.02 0.89
CA PRO A 108 -11.25 8.35 1.03
C PRO A 108 -9.73 8.27 1.25
N LEU A 109 -9.03 7.48 0.41
CA LEU A 109 -7.59 7.28 0.40
C LEU A 109 -7.08 7.30 -1.04
N LEU A 110 -5.85 7.80 -1.23
CA LEU A 110 -5.10 7.62 -2.46
C LEU A 110 -4.51 6.21 -2.52
N ILE A 111 -5.39 5.26 -2.84
CA ILE A 111 -5.06 3.88 -3.15
C ILE A 111 -5.61 3.46 -4.51
N ASP A 112 -5.04 2.42 -5.06
CA ASP A 112 -5.56 1.72 -6.23
C ASP A 112 -5.85 0.26 -5.87
N SER A 113 -6.78 -0.41 -6.55
CA SER A 113 -7.05 -1.86 -6.38
C SER A 113 -6.99 -2.62 -7.71
N PRO A 114 -5.80 -2.80 -8.30
CA PRO A 114 -5.64 -3.57 -9.52
C PRO A 114 -5.82 -5.09 -9.29
N THR A 115 -5.90 -5.82 -10.40
CA THR A 115 -5.97 -7.30 -10.44
C THR A 115 -4.65 -7.92 -10.90
N TYR A 116 -3.52 -7.29 -10.56
CA TYR A 116 -2.22 -7.77 -11.01
C TYR A 116 -1.93 -9.20 -10.52
N PRO A 117 -1.34 -10.05 -11.39
CA PRO A 117 -0.90 -11.39 -10.98
C PRO A 117 0.03 -11.30 -9.78
N THR A 118 -0.39 -11.90 -8.67
CA THR A 118 0.31 -11.88 -7.38
C THR A 118 0.50 -13.31 -6.89
N ALA A 119 1.72 -13.64 -6.49
CA ALA A 119 2.07 -14.97 -6.01
C ALA A 119 2.94 -14.87 -4.76
N LEU A 120 2.53 -15.59 -3.72
CA LEU A 120 3.31 -15.80 -2.50
C LEU A 120 3.73 -17.27 -2.50
N ARG A 121 5.04 -17.54 -2.54
CA ARG A 121 5.60 -18.90 -2.66
C ARG A 121 6.76 -19.05 -1.70
N THR A 122 6.65 -19.99 -0.76
CA THR A 122 7.65 -20.24 0.28
C THR A 122 8.00 -18.92 0.97
N ASP A 123 9.13 -18.32 0.62
CA ASP A 123 9.72 -17.12 1.18
C ASP A 123 9.59 -15.90 0.26
N THR A 124 8.93 -16.02 -0.89
CA THR A 124 8.95 -15.00 -1.94
C THR A 124 7.56 -14.41 -2.19
N VAL A 125 7.49 -13.08 -2.29
CA VAL A 125 6.34 -12.30 -2.75
C VAL A 125 6.66 -11.70 -4.13
N THR A 126 5.82 -12.01 -5.12
CA THR A 126 5.96 -11.56 -6.50
C THR A 126 4.66 -10.91 -6.98
N VAL A 127 4.79 -9.73 -7.59
CA VAL A 127 3.70 -9.03 -8.31
C VAL A 127 4.18 -8.77 -9.74
N ARG A 128 3.31 -8.98 -10.73
CA ARG A 128 3.58 -8.64 -12.13
C ARG A 128 2.79 -7.39 -12.51
N VAL A 129 3.47 -6.25 -12.56
CA VAL A 129 2.88 -4.98 -12.97
C VAL A 129 3.02 -4.82 -14.49
N PRO A 130 1.93 -4.52 -15.23
CA PRO A 130 2.00 -4.23 -16.66
C PRO A 130 2.85 -3.00 -16.95
N ALA A 131 3.70 -3.07 -17.97
CA ALA A 131 4.60 -1.98 -18.33
C ALA A 131 3.83 -0.71 -18.75
N GLU A 132 2.67 -0.87 -19.41
CA GLU A 132 1.80 0.25 -19.78
C GLU A 132 1.24 1.01 -18.57
N THR A 133 1.20 0.40 -17.37
CA THR A 133 0.75 1.09 -16.17
C THR A 133 1.79 2.07 -15.66
N ILE A 134 3.07 1.69 -15.64
CA ILE A 134 4.14 2.45 -14.97
C ILE A 134 5.09 3.16 -15.93
N GLY A 135 4.92 2.96 -17.24
CA GLY A 135 5.73 3.57 -18.27
C GLY A 135 7.18 3.07 -18.28
N ALA A 136 8.11 3.93 -18.69
CA ALA A 136 9.54 3.63 -18.67
C ALA A 136 10.06 3.63 -17.22
N VAL A 137 10.36 2.44 -16.69
CA VAL A 137 10.74 2.25 -15.27
C VAL A 137 12.23 1.97 -15.05
N GLN A 138 13.03 1.98 -16.11
CA GLN A 138 14.47 1.77 -15.97
C GLN A 138 15.07 2.87 -15.07
N GLY A 139 15.83 2.45 -14.05
CA GLY A 139 16.45 3.37 -13.09
C GLY A 139 15.57 3.77 -11.90
N VAL A 140 14.30 3.33 -11.85
CA VAL A 140 13.45 3.51 -10.67
C VAL A 140 14.09 2.84 -9.46
N LYS A 141 14.23 3.60 -8.38
CA LYS A 141 14.76 3.11 -7.11
C LYS A 141 13.64 2.54 -6.24
N PHE A 142 13.94 1.53 -5.45
CA PHE A 142 12.98 0.95 -4.51
C PHE A 142 13.65 0.27 -3.32
N ASP A 143 12.85 -0.06 -2.31
CA ASP A 143 13.23 -0.89 -1.16
C ASP A 143 12.21 -2.00 -0.92
N GLY A 144 12.46 -2.86 0.07
CA GLY A 144 11.51 -3.84 0.59
C GLY A 144 11.20 -3.56 2.05
N VAL A 145 9.93 -3.49 2.40
CA VAL A 145 9.47 -3.26 3.78
C VAL A 145 8.38 -4.28 4.11
N THR A 146 8.38 -4.76 5.34
CA THR A 146 7.25 -5.49 5.92
C THR A 146 6.65 -4.68 7.04
N SER A 147 5.34 -4.45 7.01
CA SER A 147 4.70 -3.53 7.94
C SER A 147 3.26 -3.94 8.27
N ALA A 148 2.72 -3.31 9.30
CA ALA A 148 1.30 -3.33 9.63
C ALA A 148 0.74 -1.92 9.62
N LEU A 149 -0.48 -1.80 9.14
CA LEU A 149 -1.28 -0.58 9.19
C LEU A 149 -2.52 -0.80 10.06
N LYS A 150 -3.00 0.28 10.65
CA LYS A 150 -4.20 0.30 11.47
C LYS A 150 -5.24 1.24 10.84
N VAL A 151 -6.45 0.72 10.65
CA VAL A 151 -7.60 1.52 10.24
C VAL A 151 -8.13 2.27 11.45
N ASN A 152 -8.20 3.60 11.38
CA ASN A 152 -8.71 4.42 12.47
C ASN A 152 -10.21 4.68 12.33
N ALA A 153 -10.89 4.75 13.47
CA ALA A 153 -12.34 5.00 13.57
C ALA A 153 -12.72 6.48 13.54
N ASN A 154 -11.74 7.37 13.76
CA ASN A 154 -11.99 8.79 14.04
C ASN A 154 -11.88 9.61 12.77
N LEU A 155 -12.93 10.39 12.44
CA LEU A 155 -12.95 11.34 11.33
C LEU A 155 -11.88 12.44 11.43
N HIS A 156 -11.33 12.66 12.63
CA HIS A 156 -10.23 13.59 12.89
C HIS A 156 -8.85 12.93 12.94
N ALA A 157 -8.77 11.61 12.79
CA ALA A 157 -7.50 10.89 12.65
C ALA A 157 -7.32 10.46 11.19
N PRO A 158 -6.08 10.36 10.70
CA PRO A 158 -5.82 9.73 9.42
C PRO A 158 -6.46 8.36 9.33
N LEU A 159 -7.09 8.04 8.20
CA LEU A 159 -7.88 6.81 8.12
C LEU A 159 -7.00 5.56 8.22
N LEU A 160 -5.79 5.58 7.66
CA LEU A 160 -4.90 4.42 7.61
C LEU A 160 -3.45 4.79 7.93
N CYS A 161 -3.05 4.57 9.18
CA CYS A 161 -1.69 4.82 9.68
C CYS A 161 -0.82 3.57 9.57
N ILE A 162 0.47 3.73 9.27
CA ILE A 162 1.45 2.67 9.52
C ILE A 162 1.64 2.58 11.04
N SER A 163 1.24 1.46 11.62
CA SER A 163 1.29 1.22 13.07
C SER A 163 2.55 0.48 13.50
N ASP A 164 3.15 -0.29 12.61
CA ASP A 164 4.36 -1.05 12.87
C ASP A 164 5.18 -1.25 11.58
N VAL A 165 6.50 -1.27 11.72
CA VAL A 165 7.46 -1.60 10.66
C VAL A 165 8.29 -2.76 11.19
N PHE A 166 8.04 -3.95 10.66
CA PHE A 166 8.67 -5.18 11.14
C PHE A 166 10.10 -5.32 10.64
N ASP A 167 10.34 -4.97 9.36
CA ASP A 167 11.66 -5.03 8.76
C ASP A 167 11.75 -4.09 7.54
N VAL A 168 12.94 -3.55 7.33
CA VAL A 168 13.32 -2.74 6.16
C VAL A 168 14.55 -3.38 5.56
N ALA A 169 14.50 -3.78 4.29
CA ALA A 169 15.56 -4.60 3.67
C ALA A 169 16.92 -3.88 3.65
N SER A 170 16.95 -2.56 3.46
CA SER A 170 18.15 -1.73 3.57
C SER A 170 18.54 -1.39 5.02
N GLY A 171 17.63 -1.55 5.97
CA GLY A 171 17.75 -1.11 7.36
C GLY A 171 17.51 0.39 7.60
N ASP A 172 17.59 1.23 6.57
CA ASP A 172 17.50 2.70 6.69
C ASP A 172 16.56 3.37 5.67
N LEU A 173 15.93 2.58 4.80
CA LEU A 173 15.05 3.03 3.72
C LEU A 173 15.76 3.89 2.66
N SER A 174 17.05 3.64 2.42
CA SER A 174 17.85 4.33 1.39
C SER A 174 17.43 4.03 -0.07
N LEU A 175 16.49 3.10 -0.28
CA LEU A 175 16.02 2.62 -1.58
C LEU A 175 17.16 2.12 -2.51
N PRO A 176 17.98 1.15 -2.06
CA PRO A 176 19.16 0.71 -2.81
C PRO A 176 18.81 -0.15 -4.06
N GLY A 177 17.58 -0.68 -4.15
CA GLY A 177 17.12 -1.44 -5.29
C GLY A 177 16.95 -0.55 -6.52
N VAL A 178 17.22 -1.09 -7.72
CA VAL A 178 17.05 -0.37 -8.99
C VAL A 178 16.41 -1.29 -10.02
N VAL A 179 15.32 -0.82 -10.64
CA VAL A 179 14.68 -1.52 -11.76
C VAL A 179 15.58 -1.44 -13.00
N ARG A 180 15.85 -2.59 -13.61
CA ARG A 180 16.77 -2.76 -14.75
C ARG A 180 16.03 -3.14 -16.02
#